data_AF-A0AAD8M4L2-F1
#
_entry.id   AF-A0AAD8M4L2-F1
#
_cell.length_a   1.000
_cell.length_b   1.000
_cell.length_c   1.000
_cell.angle_alpha   90.00
_cell.angle_beta   90.00
_cell.angle_gamma   90.00
#
_symmetry.space_group_name_H-M   'P 1'
#
loop_
_entity.id
_entity.type
_entity.pdbx_description
1 polymer ?
#
loop_
_entity_poly.entity_id
_entity_poly.type
_entity_poly.pdbx_seq_one_letter_code
_entity_poly.pdbx_strand_id
1 'polypeptide(L)'
;MHLYNAWLPSPIAEETKKETESFSCVVKSVKQSLCSNDPESVYSTIKWIPVIDLFIKAKSQVSLDDVVDLVEFGLRLFHQSQDKLYAQVRWGNIIVRLLNKFRKKLSLKIQWHPLYDSLLQTHFTRNTGP
;
A
#
# COMPACT_ATOMS: atom_id res chain seq x y z
N MET A 1 0.62 -10.93 -17.49
CA MET A 1 -0.84 -11.14 -17.63
C MET A 1 -1.28 -12.40 -16.88
N HIS A 2 -2.37 -12.37 -16.11
CA HIS A 2 -2.91 -13.55 -15.43
C HIS A 2 -3.57 -14.51 -16.44
N LEU A 3 -3.46 -15.83 -16.24
CA LEU A 3 -3.93 -16.85 -17.20
C LEU A 3 -5.38 -16.64 -17.64
N TYR A 4 -6.27 -16.36 -16.70
CA TYR A 4 -7.71 -16.17 -16.99
C TYR A 4 -8.03 -14.84 -17.67
N ASN A 5 -7.13 -13.85 -17.66
CA ASN A 5 -7.37 -12.59 -18.35
C ASN A 5 -7.30 -12.76 -19.88
N ALA A 6 -6.68 -13.85 -20.35
CA ALA A 6 -6.68 -14.21 -21.77
C ALA A 6 -8.05 -14.69 -22.26
N TRP A 7 -8.98 -15.02 -21.36
CA TRP A 7 -10.34 -15.47 -21.69
C TRP A 7 -11.38 -14.34 -21.65
N LEU A 8 -10.94 -13.11 -21.40
CA LEU A 8 -11.83 -11.96 -21.39
C LEU A 8 -12.28 -11.63 -22.83
N PRO A 9 -13.53 -11.19 -23.01
CA PRO A 9 -13.98 -10.60 -24.28
C PRO A 9 -13.04 -9.47 -24.71
N SER A 10 -12.78 -9.37 -26.02
CA SER A 10 -11.86 -8.39 -26.62
C SER A 10 -11.95 -6.96 -26.03
N PRO A 11 -13.14 -6.34 -25.89
CA PRO A 11 -13.22 -4.98 -25.34
C PRO A 11 -12.69 -4.88 -23.90
N ILE A 12 -12.93 -5.91 -23.08
CA ILE A 12 -12.47 -5.94 -21.68
C ILE A 12 -10.96 -6.22 -21.63
N ALA A 13 -10.47 -7.13 -22.48
CA ALA A 13 -9.05 -7.43 -22.58
C ALA A 13 -8.22 -6.20 -22.98
N GLU A 14 -8.73 -5.33 -23.84
CA GLU A 14 -8.08 -4.08 -24.19
C GLU A 14 -8.00 -3.10 -23.01
N GLU A 15 -9.07 -2.96 -22.23
CA GLU A 15 -9.06 -2.13 -21.02
C GLU A 15 -8.06 -2.65 -19.98
N THR A 16 -7.83 -3.97 -19.89
CA THR A 16 -6.81 -4.50 -18.96
C THR A 16 -5.38 -4.02 -19.25
N LYS A 17 -5.09 -3.57 -20.48
CA LYS A 17 -3.77 -3.02 -20.84
C LYS A 17 -3.50 -1.69 -20.13
N LYS A 18 -4.56 -0.93 -19.82
CA LYS A 18 -4.49 0.36 -19.11
C LYS A 18 -4.34 0.22 -17.60
N GLU A 19 -4.43 -1.01 -17.05
CA GLU A 19 -4.31 -1.24 -15.61
C GLU A 19 -2.98 -0.77 -15.04
N THR A 20 -1.89 -0.92 -15.80
CA THR A 20 -0.56 -0.50 -15.36
C THR A 20 -0.52 1.00 -15.16
N GLU A 21 -0.94 1.78 -16.16
CA GLU A 21 -1.03 3.25 -16.08
C GLU A 21 -2.01 3.71 -14.99
N SER A 22 -3.15 3.02 -14.87
CA SER A 22 -4.17 3.31 -13.86
C SER A 22 -3.60 3.11 -12.45
N PHE A 23 -2.81 2.06 -12.24
CA PHE A 23 -2.14 1.82 -10.95
C PHE A 23 -1.10 2.91 -10.66
N SER A 24 -0.30 3.32 -11.65
CA SER A 24 0.65 4.43 -11.48
C SER A 24 -0.07 5.73 -11.09
N CYS A 25 -1.23 6.01 -11.68
CA CYS A 25 -2.08 7.15 -11.31
C CYS A 25 -2.61 7.06 -9.88
N VAL A 26 -3.01 5.86 -9.43
CA VAL A 26 -3.40 5.64 -8.02
C VAL A 26 -2.23 5.90 -7.08
N VAL A 27 -1.03 5.40 -7.37
CA VAL A 27 0.17 5.63 -6.54
C VAL A 27 0.48 7.13 -6.43
N LYS A 28 0.41 7.87 -7.54
CA LYS A 28 0.56 9.33 -7.54
C LYS A 28 -0.51 10.02 -6.69
N SER A 29 -1.77 9.61 -6.84
CA SER A 29 -2.91 10.21 -6.13
C SER A 29 -2.86 9.96 -4.62
N VAL A 30 -2.38 8.78 -4.22
CA VAL A 30 -2.12 8.43 -2.81
C VAL A 30 -1.07 9.39 -2.23
N LYS A 31 0.07 9.56 -2.92
CA LYS A 31 1.15 10.45 -2.49
C LYS A 31 0.68 11.91 -2.38
N GLN A 32 -0.13 12.37 -3.34
CA GLN A 32 -0.71 13.72 -3.34
C GLN A 32 -1.79 13.94 -2.27
N SER A 33 -2.40 12.87 -1.76
CA SER A 33 -3.42 12.98 -0.71
C SER A 33 -2.82 13.27 0.67
N LEU A 34 -1.51 13.07 0.84
CA LEU A 34 -0.79 13.39 2.07
C LEU A 34 -0.33 14.85 2.03
N CYS A 35 -0.70 15.62 3.05
CA CYS A 35 -0.28 17.00 3.22
C CYS A 35 0.68 17.09 4.40
N SER A 36 1.94 17.46 4.16
CA SER A 36 2.96 17.56 5.22
C SER A 36 2.62 18.56 6.33
N ASN A 37 1.73 19.52 6.05
CA ASN A 37 1.33 20.56 7.00
C ASN A 37 0.09 20.17 7.83
N ASP A 38 -0.58 19.07 7.49
CA ASP A 38 -1.79 18.61 8.17
C ASP A 38 -1.61 17.17 8.68
N PRO A 39 -1.45 16.98 10.01
CA PRO A 39 -1.34 15.67 10.62
C PRO A 39 -2.52 14.74 10.34
N GLU A 40 -3.71 15.28 10.09
CA GLU A 40 -4.94 14.51 9.83
C GLU A 40 -5.04 14.03 8.37
N SER A 41 -4.21 14.59 7.48
CA SER A 41 -4.21 14.22 6.06
C SER A 41 -3.90 12.74 5.79
N VAL A 42 -3.32 12.04 6.76
CA VAL A 42 -3.17 10.58 6.75
C VAL A 42 -4.51 9.88 6.48
N TYR A 43 -5.62 10.34 7.08
CA TYR A 43 -6.93 9.72 6.87
C TYR A 43 -7.43 9.85 5.43
N SER A 44 -7.07 10.94 4.75
CA SER A 44 -7.38 11.15 3.33
C SER A 44 -6.71 10.12 2.42
N THR A 45 -5.63 9.48 2.87
CA THR A 45 -4.94 8.43 2.10
C THR A 45 -5.66 7.07 2.20
N ILE A 46 -6.42 6.82 3.26
CA ILE A 46 -7.07 5.53 3.55
C ILE A 46 -8.11 5.16 2.48
N LYS A 47 -8.75 6.17 1.86
CA LYS A 47 -9.74 5.96 0.78
C LYS A 47 -9.18 5.19 -0.42
N TRP A 48 -7.86 5.21 -0.60
CA TRP A 48 -7.19 4.50 -1.69
C TRP A 48 -6.89 3.04 -1.38
N ILE A 49 -6.93 2.63 -0.11
CA ILE A 49 -6.61 1.25 0.30
C ILE A 49 -7.54 0.22 -0.38
N PRO A 50 -8.88 0.40 -0.44
CA PRO A 50 -9.74 -0.52 -1.17
C PRO A 50 -9.42 -0.58 -2.67
N VAL A 51 -9.03 0.54 -3.27
CA VAL A 51 -8.63 0.60 -4.69
C VAL A 51 -7.35 -0.21 -4.92
N ILE A 52 -6.34 -0.02 -4.07
CA ILE A 52 -5.10 -0.80 -4.11
C ILE A 52 -5.39 -2.29 -3.91
N ASP A 53 -6.22 -2.63 -2.93
CA ASP A 53 -6.62 -4.03 -2.65
C ASP A 53 -7.33 -4.67 -3.84
N LEU A 54 -8.08 -3.90 -4.64
CA LEU A 54 -8.69 -4.37 -5.88
C LEU A 54 -7.65 -4.79 -6.91
N PHE A 55 -6.63 -3.97 -7.19
CA PHE A 55 -5.52 -4.35 -8.09
C PHE A 55 -4.75 -5.59 -7.57
N ILE A 56 -4.64 -5.74 -6.24
CA ILE A 56 -4.05 -6.93 -5.63
C ILE A 56 -4.90 -8.16 -5.95
N LYS A 57 -6.20 -8.13 -5.64
CA LYS A 57 -7.14 -9.25 -5.80
C LYS A 57 -7.40 -9.62 -7.25
N ALA A 58 -7.54 -8.63 -8.14
CA ALA A 58 -7.73 -8.81 -9.57
C ALA A 58 -6.48 -9.39 -10.27
N LYS A 59 -5.36 -9.51 -9.54
CA LYS A 59 -4.07 -9.94 -10.10
C LYS A 59 -3.66 -9.11 -11.33
N SER A 60 -4.04 -7.84 -11.30
CA SER A 60 -3.77 -6.86 -12.34
C SER A 60 -2.29 -6.76 -12.65
N GLN A 61 -1.99 -6.41 -13.89
CA GLN A 61 -0.61 -6.19 -14.32
C GLN A 61 -0.19 -4.78 -13.91
N VAL A 62 0.75 -4.70 -12.96
CA VAL A 62 1.26 -3.45 -12.40
C VAL A 62 2.78 -3.40 -12.51
N SER A 63 3.34 -2.20 -12.60
CA SER A 63 4.79 -2.00 -12.56
C SER A 63 5.35 -2.37 -11.20
N LEU A 64 6.51 -3.04 -11.17
CA LEU A 64 7.20 -3.34 -9.91
C LEU A 64 7.72 -2.06 -9.24
N ASP A 65 8.11 -1.07 -10.02
CA ASP A 65 8.61 0.21 -9.50
C ASP A 65 7.51 0.95 -8.73
N ASP A 66 6.28 0.97 -9.28
CA ASP A 66 5.12 1.55 -8.59
C ASP A 66 4.77 0.80 -7.29
N VAL A 67 4.97 -0.52 -7.27
CA VAL A 67 4.75 -1.33 -6.05
C VAL A 67 5.82 -1.02 -5.00
N VAL A 68 7.09 -0.92 -5.41
CA VAL A 68 8.20 -0.51 -4.52
C VAL A 68 7.91 0.86 -3.91
N ASP A 69 7.60 1.82 -4.76
CA ASP A 69 7.24 3.18 -4.37
C ASP A 69 6.08 3.23 -3.38
N LEU A 70 5.03 2.45 -3.63
CA LEU A 70 3.87 2.38 -2.76
C LEU A 70 4.19 1.72 -1.42
N VAL A 71 5.01 0.66 -1.40
CA VAL A 71 5.44 0.00 -0.18
C VAL A 71 6.30 0.93 0.67
N GLU A 72 7.28 1.60 0.08
CA GLU A 72 8.12 2.56 0.81
C GLU A 72 7.31 3.74 1.35
N PHE A 73 6.41 4.29 0.55
CA PHE A 73 5.51 5.36 0.99
C PHE A 73 4.57 4.88 2.10
N GLY A 74 4.00 3.69 1.95
CA GLY A 74 3.14 3.08 2.96
C GLY A 74 3.87 2.84 4.29
N LEU A 75 5.12 2.38 4.25
CA LEU A 75 5.94 2.20 5.45
C LEU A 75 6.25 3.53 6.15
N ARG A 76 6.51 4.59 5.38
CA ARG A 76 6.64 5.95 5.92
C ARG A 76 5.34 6.40 6.60
N LEU A 77 4.19 6.22 5.95
CA LEU A 77 2.89 6.52 6.54
C LEU A 77 2.62 5.71 7.81
N PHE A 78 2.94 4.41 7.79
CA PHE A 78 2.77 3.52 8.94
C PHE A 78 3.55 4.02 10.16
N HIS A 79 4.78 4.48 9.94
CA HIS A 79 5.62 5.04 11.00
C HIS A 79 5.12 6.42 11.46
N GLN A 80 4.72 7.31 10.54
CA GLN A 80 4.15 8.62 10.87
C GLN A 80 2.82 8.54 11.62
N SER A 81 2.08 7.43 11.44
CA SER A 81 0.75 7.22 12.05
C SER A 81 0.82 6.52 13.41
N GLN A 82 1.94 6.56 14.13
CA GLN A 82 2.09 5.91 15.45
C GLN A 82 1.04 6.37 16.47
N ASP A 83 0.62 7.62 16.40
CA ASP A 83 -0.45 8.22 17.20
C ASP A 83 -1.87 7.89 16.69
N LYS A 84 -1.99 7.42 15.44
CA LYS A 84 -3.25 7.17 14.71
C LYS A 84 -3.43 5.68 14.39
N LEU A 85 -3.76 4.88 15.41
CA LEU A 85 -3.85 3.41 15.31
C LEU A 85 -4.69 2.94 14.11
N TYR A 86 -5.85 3.56 13.87
CA TYR A 86 -6.73 3.13 12.78
C TYR A 86 -6.03 3.25 11.41
N ALA A 87 -5.39 4.39 11.14
CA ALA A 87 -4.63 4.59 9.91
C ALA A 87 -3.43 3.65 9.82
N GLN A 88 -2.70 3.50 10.91
CA GLN A 88 -1.53 2.62 11.00
C GLN A 88 -1.90 1.16 10.69
N VAL A 89 -2.96 0.60 11.29
CA VAL A 89 -3.40 -0.78 11.05
C VAL A 89 -3.88 -0.96 9.61
N ARG A 90 -4.64 0.00 9.07
CA ARG A 90 -5.11 -0.04 7.67
C ARG A 90 -3.95 -0.10 6.68
N TRP A 91 -2.95 0.77 6.85
CA TRP A 91 -1.75 0.79 6.02
C TRP A 91 -0.87 -0.45 6.22
N GLY A 92 -0.66 -0.87 7.47
CA GLY A 92 0.11 -2.08 7.78
C GLY A 92 -0.46 -3.32 7.08
N ASN A 93 -1.78 -3.50 7.13
CA ASN A 93 -2.46 -4.63 6.48
C ASN A 93 -2.28 -4.65 4.96
N ILE A 94 -2.41 -3.50 4.28
CA ILE A 94 -2.24 -3.46 2.83
C ILE A 94 -0.78 -3.64 2.41
N ILE A 95 0.18 -3.12 3.18
CA ILE A 95 1.62 -3.32 2.95
C ILE A 95 1.97 -4.82 3.03
N VAL A 96 1.49 -5.52 4.06
CA VAL A 96 1.71 -6.97 4.20
C VAL A 96 1.15 -7.73 3.00
N ARG A 97 -0.03 -7.36 2.49
CA ARG A 97 -0.60 -7.97 1.27
C ARG A 97 0.25 -7.71 0.03
N LEU A 98 0.74 -6.49 -0.16
CA LEU A 98 1.63 -6.13 -1.27
C LEU A 98 2.94 -6.94 -1.20
N LEU A 99 3.59 -6.93 -0.04
CA LEU A 99 4.82 -7.69 0.18
C LEU A 99 4.60 -9.17 -0.09
N ASN A 100 3.53 -9.78 0.44
CA ASN A 100 3.24 -11.19 0.21
C ASN A 100 2.96 -11.52 -1.27
N LYS A 101 2.19 -10.67 -1.97
CA LYS A 101 1.86 -10.87 -3.39
C LYS A 101 3.11 -10.78 -4.28
N PHE A 102 4.00 -9.83 -4.00
CA PHE A 102 5.14 -9.52 -4.87
C PHE A 102 6.49 -9.96 -4.31
N ARG A 103 6.54 -10.70 -3.19
CA ARG A 103 7.77 -11.11 -2.47
C ARG A 103 8.90 -11.68 -3.33
N LYS A 104 8.57 -12.44 -4.36
CA LYS A 104 9.56 -13.11 -5.23
C LYS A 104 10.16 -12.18 -6.28
N LYS A 105 9.53 -11.03 -6.53
CA LYS A 105 9.87 -10.08 -7.60
C LYS A 105 10.37 -8.74 -7.06
N LEU A 106 10.06 -8.43 -5.80
CA LEU A 106 10.49 -7.21 -5.15
C LEU A 106 11.94 -7.33 -4.69
N SER A 107 12.73 -6.31 -5.01
CA SER A 107 14.04 -6.06 -4.41
C SER A 107 13.94 -4.77 -3.61
N LEU A 108 13.79 -4.90 -2.28
CA LEU A 108 13.60 -3.78 -1.36
C LEU A 108 14.73 -3.72 -0.35
N LYS A 109 15.21 -2.51 -0.05
CA LYS A 109 16.11 -2.24 1.07
C LYS A 109 15.38 -1.36 2.07
N ILE A 110 14.91 -1.96 3.17
CA ILE A 110 14.11 -1.28 4.18
C ILE A 110 14.95 -1.11 5.43
N GLN A 111 14.93 0.08 6.04
CA GLN A 111 15.53 0.28 7.35
C GLN A 111 14.68 -0.40 8.42
N TRP A 112 15.30 -1.29 9.19
CA TRP A 112 14.59 -2.09 10.20
C TRP A 112 14.27 -1.30 11.48
N HIS A 113 15.08 -0.29 11.81
CA HIS A 113 15.00 0.45 13.08
C HIS A 113 13.61 1.06 13.33
N PRO A 114 12.96 1.77 12.38
CA PRO A 114 11.62 2.32 12.61
C PRO A 114 10.55 1.27 12.91
N LEU A 115 10.70 0.05 12.36
CA LEU A 115 9.79 -1.07 12.64
C LEU A 115 10.00 -1.61 14.05
N TYR A 116 11.26 -1.67 14.50
CA TYR A 116 11.60 -2.06 15.86
C TYR A 116 11.07 -1.05 16.89
N ASP A 117 11.22 0.25 16.63
CA ASP A 117 10.66 1.30 17.49
C ASP A 117 9.14 1.19 17.59
N SER A 118 8.45 1.00 16.47
CA SER A 118 6.99 0.77 16.44
C SER A 118 6.59 -0.46 17.25
N LEU A 119 7.36 -1.56 17.18
CA LEU A 119 7.12 -2.76 17.96
C LEU A 119 7.30 -2.48 19.45
N LEU A 120 8.38 -1.79 19.84
CA LEU A 120 8.65 -1.44 21.24
C LEU A 120 7.56 -0.56 21.83
N GLN A 121 7.17 0.50 21.11
CA GLN A 121 6.11 1.39 21.54
C GLN A 121 4.78 0.66 21.74
N THR A 122 4.42 -0.21 20.79
CA THR A 122 3.15 -0.93 20.81
C THR A 122 3.10 -2.00 21.90
N HIS A 123 4.18 -2.74 22.12
CA HIS A 123 4.21 -3.87 23.07
C HIS A 123 4.55 -3.47 24.51
N PHE A 124 5.43 -2.48 24.71
CA PHE A 124 5.95 -2.17 26.05
C PHE A 124 5.43 -0.85 26.62
N THR A 125 4.98 0.08 25.78
CA THR A 125 4.60 1.43 26.23
C THR A 125 3.08 1.65 26.20
N ARG A 126 2.38 0.83 25.42
CA ARG A 126 0.93 0.91 25.29
C ARG A 126 0.30 0.24 26.51
N ASN A 127 -0.18 1.04 27.46
CA ASN A 127 -1.13 0.58 28.48
C ASN A 127 -2.27 -0.14 27.75
N THR A 128 -2.36 -1.47 27.88
CA THR A 128 -3.44 -2.29 27.34
C THR A 128 -4.76 -2.09 28.10
N GLY A 129 -4.97 -0.91 28.71
CA GLY A 129 -6.06 -0.66 29.66
C GLY A 129 -6.03 -1.58 30.88
N PRO A 130 -6.89 -1.35 31.88
CA PRO A 130 -7.16 -2.32 32.95
C PRO A 130 -7.91 -3.55 32.41
#